data_AF-A0A956FZ25-F1
#
_entry.id   AF-A0A956FZ25-F1
#
_cell.length_a   1.000
_cell.length_b   1.000
_cell.length_c   1.000
_cell.angle_alpha   90.00
_cell.angle_beta   90.00
_cell.angle_gamma   90.00
#
_symmetry.space_group_name_H-M   'P 1'
#
loop_
_entity.id
_entity.type
_entity.pdbx_description
1 polymer ?
#
loop_
_entity_poly.entity_id
_entity_poly.type
_entity_poly.pdbx_seq_one_letter_code
_entity_poly.pdbx_strand_id
1 'polypeptide(L)'
;PAMVALEPVCGGREAFRALHKGARAALARGDRIRGDRAILTRVKVKSGQLVALFDRLRERVRDEGIAIEPAVLDNELTRNQINGSSDSRTKPPPLPLAADDRILLRKTWELSTELIALQSVITLDGDVVSRVSRDFADDDHKVIHRIHGEGLTIAMASWSALIQAIAQMIASVMGKRR
;
A
#
# COMPACT_ATOMS: atom_id res chain seq x y z
N PRO A 1 24.61 11.81 -22.38
CA PRO A 1 23.49 11.11 -21.71
C PRO A 1 22.40 12.12 -21.33
N ALA A 2 21.34 12.19 -22.13
CA ALA A 2 20.25 13.14 -21.93
C ALA A 2 19.54 12.84 -20.60
N MET A 3 19.64 13.78 -19.66
CA MET A 3 18.78 13.86 -18.48
C MET A 3 17.35 14.02 -19.01
N VAL A 4 16.54 12.96 -18.90
CA VAL A 4 15.10 13.05 -19.12
C VAL A 4 14.58 14.01 -18.06
N ALA A 5 14.18 15.21 -18.48
CA ALA A 5 13.44 16.13 -17.64
C ALA A 5 12.14 15.42 -17.24
N LEU A 6 12.09 14.95 -15.99
CA LEU A 6 10.85 14.50 -15.38
C LEU A 6 10.01 15.76 -15.16
N GLU A 7 9.12 16.06 -16.11
CA GLU A 7 8.00 16.98 -15.87
C GLU A 7 7.29 16.61 -14.57
N PRO A 8 6.65 17.56 -13.85
CA PRO A 8 6.03 17.29 -12.57
C PRO A 8 4.98 16.20 -12.75
N VAL A 9 5.36 14.98 -12.38
CA VAL A 9 4.53 13.78 -12.47
C VAL A 9 3.47 13.91 -11.37
N CYS A 10 2.44 14.73 -11.62
CA CYS A 10 1.23 14.76 -10.80
C CYS A 10 0.68 13.34 -10.72
N GLY A 11 0.26 12.91 -9.53
CA GLY A 11 -0.10 11.52 -9.19
C GLY A 11 -1.38 10.99 -9.86
N GLY A 12 -1.55 11.25 -11.14
CA GLY A 12 -2.63 10.79 -11.99
C GLY A 12 -2.34 9.47 -12.69
N ARG A 13 -3.27 9.05 -13.55
CA ARG A 13 -3.19 7.74 -14.23
C ARG A 13 -1.96 7.58 -15.12
N GLU A 14 -1.62 8.59 -15.91
CA GLU A 14 -0.48 8.53 -16.84
C GLU A 14 0.86 8.46 -16.09
N ALA A 15 0.97 9.16 -14.97
CA ALA A 15 2.10 9.06 -14.06
C ALA A 15 2.33 7.62 -13.59
N PHE A 16 1.27 6.96 -13.10
CA PHE A 16 1.39 5.56 -12.66
C PHE A 16 1.65 4.61 -13.83
N ARG A 17 1.12 4.87 -15.02
CA ARG A 17 1.45 4.09 -16.22
C ARG A 17 2.93 4.23 -16.59
N ALA A 18 3.49 5.43 -16.52
CA ALA A 18 4.91 5.68 -16.74
C ALA A 18 5.78 4.95 -15.71
N LEU A 19 5.42 5.02 -14.42
CA LEU A 19 6.08 4.26 -13.35
C LEU A 19 6.04 2.75 -13.58
N HIS A 20 4.88 2.21 -13.97
CA HIS A 20 4.72 0.80 -14.28
C HIS A 20 5.64 0.36 -15.42
N LYS A 21 5.67 1.13 -16.51
CA LYS A 21 6.53 0.88 -17.68
C LYS A 21 8.01 0.98 -17.32
N GLY A 22 8.39 2.00 -16.57
CA GLY A 22 9.77 2.21 -16.10
C GLY A 22 10.25 1.06 -15.22
N ALA A 23 9.46 0.67 -14.22
CA ALA A 23 9.78 -0.46 -13.33
C ALA A 23 9.87 -1.79 -14.10
N ARG A 24 8.95 -2.05 -15.03
CA ARG A 24 9.02 -3.23 -15.91
C ARG A 24 10.30 -3.24 -16.75
N ALA A 25 10.69 -2.11 -17.32
CA ALA A 25 11.90 -2.01 -18.13
C ALA A 25 13.17 -2.22 -17.29
N ALA A 26 13.23 -1.65 -16.08
CA ALA A 26 14.34 -1.86 -15.15
C ALA A 26 14.47 -3.32 -14.73
N LEU A 27 13.36 -3.98 -14.40
CA LEU A 27 13.34 -5.41 -14.08
C LEU A 27 13.82 -6.29 -15.25
N ALA A 28 13.50 -5.91 -16.49
CA ALA A 28 13.91 -6.63 -17.70
C ALA A 28 15.41 -6.48 -18.00
N ARG A 29 16.01 -5.32 -17.68
CA ARG A 29 17.46 -5.09 -17.82
C ARG A 29 18.30 -5.85 -16.79
N GLY A 30 17.67 -6.36 -15.73
CA GLY A 30 18.37 -7.10 -14.68
C GLY A 30 19.32 -6.22 -13.87
N ASP A 31 18.98 -4.94 -13.66
CA ASP A 31 19.79 -4.02 -12.83
C ASP A 31 20.17 -4.72 -11.51
N ARG A 32 21.49 -4.78 -11.27
CA ARG A 32 22.16 -5.82 -10.46
C ARG A 32 22.00 -5.67 -8.94
N ILE A 33 21.29 -4.67 -8.45
CA ILE A 33 21.12 -4.44 -7.02
C ILE A 33 19.93 -5.27 -6.54
N ARG A 34 20.20 -6.33 -5.76
CA ARG A 34 19.18 -7.29 -5.28
C ARG A 34 18.03 -6.61 -4.51
N GLY A 35 18.34 -5.59 -3.70
CA GLY A 35 17.34 -4.78 -2.98
C GLY A 35 16.38 -4.07 -3.92
N ASP A 36 16.89 -3.59 -5.06
CA ASP A 36 16.11 -2.82 -6.03
C ASP A 36 15.09 -3.69 -6.76
N ARG A 37 15.36 -4.98 -6.97
CA ARG A 37 14.41 -5.87 -7.68
C ARG A 37 13.09 -6.03 -6.91
N ALA A 38 13.15 -6.19 -5.59
CA ALA A 38 11.95 -6.31 -4.76
C ALA A 38 11.15 -5.01 -4.76
N ILE A 39 11.84 -3.87 -4.61
CA ILE A 39 11.26 -2.53 -4.66
C ILE A 39 10.63 -2.28 -6.03
N LEU A 40 11.35 -2.50 -7.12
CA LEU A 40 10.86 -2.34 -8.49
C LEU A 40 9.67 -3.25 -8.79
N THR A 41 9.66 -4.47 -8.24
CA THR A 41 8.49 -5.36 -8.36
C THR A 41 7.28 -4.79 -7.64
N ARG A 42 7.43 -4.27 -6.41
CA ARG A 42 6.34 -3.61 -5.68
C ARG A 42 5.85 -2.36 -6.42
N VAL A 43 6.76 -1.50 -6.89
CA VAL A 43 6.44 -0.31 -7.69
C VAL A 43 5.66 -0.72 -8.94
N LYS A 44 6.11 -1.72 -9.69
CA LYS A 44 5.40 -2.24 -10.87
C LYS A 44 4.00 -2.71 -10.53
N VAL A 45 3.85 -3.58 -9.52
CA VAL A 45 2.54 -4.15 -9.15
C VAL A 45 1.59 -3.03 -8.71
N LYS A 46 2.04 -2.14 -7.84
CA LYS A 46 1.19 -1.12 -7.22
C LYS A 46 0.82 0.00 -8.16
N SER A 47 1.76 0.45 -9.01
CA SER A 47 1.42 1.37 -10.10
C SER A 47 0.40 0.76 -11.07
N GLY A 48 0.51 -0.53 -11.39
CA GLY A 48 -0.50 -1.23 -12.20
C GLY A 48 -1.87 -1.30 -11.51
N GLN A 49 -1.90 -1.59 -10.20
CA GLN A 49 -3.13 -1.59 -9.40
C GLN A 49 -3.79 -0.20 -9.36
N LEU A 50 -3.00 0.87 -9.27
CA LEU A 50 -3.51 2.24 -9.33
C LEU A 50 -4.08 2.58 -10.70
N VAL A 51 -3.39 2.24 -11.80
CA VAL A 51 -3.94 2.41 -13.16
C VAL A 51 -5.29 1.71 -13.30
N ALA A 52 -5.39 0.47 -12.84
CA ALA A 52 -6.65 -0.28 -12.86
C ALA A 52 -7.74 0.35 -11.96
N LEU A 53 -7.37 0.99 -10.86
CA LEU A 53 -8.31 1.75 -10.02
C LEU A 53 -8.88 2.96 -10.78
N PHE A 54 -8.04 3.73 -11.48
CA PHE A 54 -8.52 4.84 -12.31
C PHE A 54 -9.48 4.36 -13.41
N ASP A 55 -9.21 3.19 -14.02
CA ASP A 55 -10.08 2.60 -15.02
C ASP A 55 -11.45 2.22 -14.41
N ARG A 56 -11.47 1.50 -13.29
CA ARG A 56 -12.71 1.16 -12.57
C ARG A 56 -13.50 2.39 -12.11
N LEU A 57 -12.80 3.45 -11.68
CA LEU A 57 -13.43 4.70 -11.27
C LEU A 57 -14.17 5.36 -12.44
N ARG A 58 -13.55 5.39 -13.63
CA ARG A 58 -14.20 5.93 -14.83
C ARG A 58 -15.39 5.11 -15.29
N GLU A 59 -15.28 3.79 -15.24
CA GLU A 59 -16.39 2.88 -15.53
C GLU A 59 -17.56 3.15 -14.59
N ARG A 60 -17.30 3.21 -13.28
CA ARG A 60 -18.34 3.49 -12.28
C ARG A 60 -19.03 4.84 -12.49
N VAL A 61 -18.25 5.89 -12.74
CA VAL A 61 -18.80 7.23 -12.99
C VAL A 61 -19.68 7.26 -14.23
N ARG A 62 -19.31 6.50 -15.27
CA ARG A 62 -20.11 6.34 -16.49
C ARG A 62 -21.39 5.56 -16.22
N ASP A 63 -21.29 4.42 -15.54
CA ASP A 63 -22.42 3.51 -15.30
C ASP A 63 -23.46 4.12 -14.34
N GLU A 64 -23.00 4.86 -13.34
CA GLU A 64 -23.85 5.54 -12.36
C GLU A 64 -24.29 6.94 -12.81
N GLY A 65 -23.83 7.41 -13.99
CA GLY A 65 -24.20 8.72 -14.54
C GLY A 65 -23.76 9.90 -13.66
N ILE A 66 -22.66 9.76 -12.91
CA ILE A 66 -22.20 10.79 -11.98
C ILE A 66 -21.49 11.90 -12.76
N ALA A 67 -21.91 13.15 -12.57
CA ALA A 67 -21.22 14.30 -13.13
C ALA A 67 -19.94 14.60 -12.32
N ILE A 68 -18.79 14.13 -12.80
CA ILE A 68 -17.46 14.46 -12.26
C ILE A 68 -16.57 14.97 -13.40
N GLU A 69 -15.88 16.07 -13.16
CA GLU A 69 -14.92 16.60 -14.13
C GLU A 69 -13.76 15.63 -14.39
N PRO A 70 -13.32 15.47 -15.66
CA PRO A 70 -12.19 14.60 -15.99
C PRO A 70 -10.92 14.90 -15.19
N ALA A 71 -10.62 16.18 -14.92
CA ALA A 71 -9.45 16.60 -14.14
C ALA A 71 -9.47 16.07 -12.69
N VAL A 72 -10.66 15.90 -12.10
CA VAL A 72 -10.84 15.30 -10.77
C VAL A 72 -10.61 13.79 -10.84
N LEU A 73 -11.14 13.14 -11.88
CA LEU A 73 -10.99 11.69 -12.10
C LEU A 73 -9.54 11.30 -12.36
N ASP A 74 -8.79 12.15 -13.05
CA ASP A 74 -7.39 11.90 -13.40
C ASP A 74 -6.39 12.45 -12.39
N ASN A 75 -6.87 12.99 -11.26
CA ASN A 75 -6.04 13.58 -10.20
C ASN A 75 -5.06 14.64 -10.76
N GLU A 76 -5.55 15.48 -11.67
CA GLU A 76 -4.80 16.58 -12.27
C GLU A 76 -4.89 17.85 -11.42
N LEU A 77 -5.68 17.82 -10.35
CA LEU A 77 -5.82 18.92 -9.41
C LEU A 77 -4.60 19.02 -8.49
N THR A 78 -4.09 20.24 -8.34
CA THR A 78 -3.06 20.56 -7.35
C THR A 78 -3.63 20.56 -5.94
N ARG A 79 -2.74 20.38 -4.94
CA ARG A 79 -3.11 20.47 -3.52
C ARG A 79 -3.79 21.80 -3.17
N ASN A 80 -3.40 22.90 -3.82
CA ASN A 80 -4.00 24.22 -3.60
C ASN A 80 -5.40 24.32 -4.21
N GLN A 81 -5.67 23.65 -5.34
CA GLN A 81 -7.03 23.58 -5.91
C GLN A 81 -7.96 22.69 -5.06
N ILE A 82 -7.41 21.71 -4.34
CA ILE A 82 -8.18 20.84 -3.45
C ILE A 82 -8.45 21.50 -2.08
N ASN A 83 -7.44 22.20 -1.51
CA ASN A 83 -7.50 22.74 -0.14
C ASN A 83 -7.72 24.26 -0.07
N GLY A 84 -7.43 25.02 -1.13
CA GLY A 84 -7.51 26.47 -1.15
C GLY A 84 -8.94 27.01 -1.21
N SER A 85 -9.91 26.15 -1.53
CA SER A 85 -11.33 26.43 -1.43
C SER A 85 -11.83 26.29 0.02
N SER A 86 -11.88 27.40 0.77
CA SER A 86 -12.63 27.45 2.03
C SER A 86 -14.15 27.34 1.82
N ASP A 87 -14.63 27.61 0.60
CA ASP A 87 -16.03 27.46 0.23
C ASP A 87 -16.34 26.02 -0.23
N SER A 88 -17.32 25.36 0.40
CA SER A 88 -17.72 23.98 0.09
C SER A 88 -18.24 23.82 -1.34
N ARG A 89 -18.68 24.92 -1.98
CA ARG A 89 -19.11 24.96 -3.39
C ARG A 89 -17.97 24.79 -4.40
N THR A 90 -16.74 25.05 -3.98
CA THR A 90 -15.53 24.97 -4.84
C THR A 90 -14.68 23.73 -4.57
N LYS A 91 -15.04 22.93 -3.55
CA LYS A 91 -14.37 21.65 -3.32
C LYS A 91 -14.83 20.62 -4.35
N PRO A 92 -13.91 19.86 -4.95
CA PRO A 92 -14.30 18.79 -5.85
C PRO A 92 -15.17 17.76 -5.10
N PRO A 93 -16.18 17.19 -5.78
CA PRO A 93 -17.05 16.19 -5.17
C PRO A 93 -16.23 14.96 -4.72
N PRO A 94 -16.67 14.26 -3.67
CA PRO A 94 -16.00 13.06 -3.21
C PRO A 94 -16.01 12.00 -4.32
N LEU A 95 -14.85 11.36 -4.55
CA LEU A 95 -14.73 10.31 -5.54
C LEU A 95 -15.59 9.08 -5.12
N PRO A 96 -16.36 8.48 -6.05
CA PRO A 96 -17.15 7.29 -5.79
C PRO A 96 -16.27 6.04 -5.70
N LEU A 97 -15.45 5.96 -4.65
CA LEU A 97 -14.56 4.83 -4.40
C LEU A 97 -15.28 3.73 -3.61
N ALA A 98 -15.28 2.51 -4.16
CA ALA A 98 -15.71 1.31 -3.46
C ALA A 98 -14.79 1.02 -2.26
N ALA A 99 -15.29 0.21 -1.31
CA ALA A 99 -14.54 -0.14 -0.10
C ALA A 99 -13.15 -0.72 -0.42
N ASP A 100 -13.08 -1.64 -1.40
CA ASP A 100 -11.83 -2.26 -1.83
C ASP A 100 -10.85 -1.26 -2.44
N ASP A 101 -11.35 -0.27 -3.20
CA ASP A 101 -10.52 0.78 -3.80
C ASP A 101 -9.90 1.66 -2.70
N ARG A 102 -10.65 1.96 -1.63
CA ARG A 102 -10.13 2.72 -0.47
C ARG A 102 -9.06 1.95 0.29
N ILE A 103 -9.27 0.64 0.49
CA ILE A 103 -8.27 -0.24 1.11
C ILE A 103 -7.01 -0.30 0.25
N LEU A 104 -7.17 -0.42 -1.07
CA LEU A 104 -6.04 -0.43 -2.01
C LEU A 104 -5.23 0.86 -1.93
N LEU A 105 -5.88 2.03 -1.92
CA LEU A 105 -5.21 3.32 -1.79
C LEU A 105 -4.43 3.41 -0.48
N ARG A 106 -5.04 3.04 0.65
CA ARG A 106 -4.35 3.00 1.96
C ARG A 106 -3.11 2.11 1.92
N LYS A 107 -3.27 0.87 1.43
CA LYS A 107 -2.17 -0.09 1.26
C LYS A 107 -1.10 0.34 0.25
N THR A 108 -1.39 1.35 -0.56
CA THR A 108 -0.43 1.89 -1.54
C THR A 108 0.28 3.13 -1.00
N TRP A 109 -0.32 3.83 -0.04
CA TRP A 109 0.42 4.79 0.81
C TRP A 109 1.35 4.13 1.81
N GLU A 110 1.07 2.90 2.19
CA GLU A 110 2.02 2.04 2.92
C GLU A 110 3.03 1.35 1.98
N LEU A 111 3.25 1.86 0.76
CA LEU A 111 4.28 1.33 -0.14
C LEU A 111 5.67 1.64 0.44
N SER A 112 6.10 0.83 1.40
CA SER A 112 7.48 0.85 1.89
C SER A 112 8.38 0.39 0.75
N THR A 113 9.13 1.34 0.21
CA THR A 113 10.34 1.11 -0.59
C THR A 113 11.50 0.63 0.28
N GLU A 114 11.21 0.27 1.53
CA GLU A 114 12.16 -0.23 2.50
C GLU A 114 12.63 -1.64 2.12
N LEU A 115 13.90 -1.87 2.38
CA LEU A 115 14.50 -3.18 2.34
C LEU A 115 14.01 -3.99 3.53
N ILE A 116 13.43 -5.17 3.26
CA ILE A 116 13.02 -6.08 4.33
C ILE A 116 14.25 -6.87 4.77
N ALA A 117 14.81 -6.52 5.92
CA ALA A 117 15.93 -7.23 6.51
C ALA A 117 15.50 -8.58 7.11
N LEU A 118 14.42 -8.58 7.91
CA LEU A 118 13.81 -9.76 8.50
C LEU A 118 12.29 -9.70 8.37
N GLN A 119 11.65 -10.87 8.24
CA GLN A 119 10.20 -11.01 8.20
C GLN A 119 9.79 -12.33 8.84
N SER A 120 8.81 -12.30 9.73
CA SER A 120 8.17 -13.51 10.24
C SER A 120 6.69 -13.50 9.89
N VAL A 121 6.21 -14.64 9.38
CA VAL A 121 4.80 -14.86 9.04
C VAL A 121 4.29 -15.97 9.94
N ILE A 122 3.24 -15.68 10.72
CA ILE A 122 2.52 -16.64 11.54
C ILE A 122 1.21 -16.92 10.83
N THR A 123 1.00 -18.17 10.43
CA THR A 123 -0.24 -18.61 9.78
C THR A 123 -1.26 -19.07 10.84
N LEU A 124 -2.54 -19.13 10.46
CA LEU A 124 -3.61 -19.57 11.37
C LEU A 124 -3.46 -21.04 11.80
N ASP A 125 -2.76 -21.85 10.99
CA ASP A 125 -2.46 -23.24 11.30
C ASP A 125 -1.33 -23.39 12.35
N GLY A 126 -0.75 -22.27 12.77
CA GLY A 126 0.34 -22.23 13.76
C GLY A 126 1.73 -22.28 13.14
N ASP A 127 1.86 -22.45 11.82
CA ASP A 127 3.18 -22.42 11.18
C ASP A 127 3.79 -21.03 11.26
N VAL A 128 5.04 -20.99 11.73
CA VAL A 128 5.85 -19.78 11.83
C VAL A 128 6.99 -19.86 10.82
N VAL A 129 6.97 -18.98 9.83
CA VAL A 129 8.03 -18.88 8.82
C VAL A 129 8.79 -17.57 9.00
N SER A 130 10.05 -17.67 9.41
CA SER A 130 10.98 -16.52 9.49
C SER A 130 11.91 -16.50 8.28
N ARG A 131 11.98 -15.37 7.61
CA ARG A 131 12.88 -15.09 6.49
C ARG A 131 13.86 -14.00 6.90
N VAL A 132 15.13 -14.25 6.64
CA VAL A 132 16.21 -13.28 6.86
C VAL A 132 16.85 -13.01 5.50
N SER A 133 17.01 -11.74 5.16
CA SER A 133 17.75 -11.36 3.97
C SER A 133 19.22 -11.74 4.15
N ARG A 134 19.85 -12.25 3.07
CA ARG A 134 21.22 -12.78 3.13
C ARG A 134 22.22 -11.75 3.67
N ASP A 135 22.01 -10.48 3.35
CA ASP A 135 22.88 -9.37 3.75
C ASP A 135 22.82 -9.07 5.26
N PHE A 136 21.85 -9.66 5.97
CA PHE A 136 21.64 -9.50 7.41
C PHE A 136 21.67 -10.86 8.15
N ALA A 137 22.14 -11.92 7.49
CA ALA A 137 22.12 -13.27 8.06
C ALA A 137 23.33 -13.58 8.95
N ASP A 138 24.31 -12.67 9.03
CA ASP A 138 25.51 -12.82 9.84
C ASP A 138 25.34 -12.31 11.28
N ASP A 139 26.37 -12.58 12.08
CA ASP A 139 26.48 -12.20 13.49
C ASP A 139 26.73 -10.70 13.71
N ASP A 140 27.16 -9.97 12.69
CA ASP A 140 27.44 -8.53 12.79
C ASP A 140 26.15 -7.72 12.91
N HIS A 141 25.03 -8.29 12.44
CA HIS A 141 23.71 -7.68 12.49
C HIS A 141 22.84 -8.12 13.68
N LYS A 142 23.43 -8.71 14.74
CA LYS A 142 22.74 -9.20 15.95
C LYS A 142 21.74 -8.22 16.56
N VAL A 143 22.01 -6.92 16.50
CA VAL A 143 21.10 -5.87 16.98
C VAL A 143 19.77 -5.90 16.23
N ILE A 144 19.81 -6.07 14.90
CA ILE A 144 18.60 -6.13 14.06
C ILE A 144 17.80 -7.40 14.38
N HIS A 145 18.47 -8.54 14.57
CA HIS A 145 17.81 -9.80 15.00
C HIS A 145 17.14 -9.64 16.36
N ARG A 146 17.79 -8.98 17.31
CA ARG A 146 17.23 -8.71 18.64
C ARG A 146 15.97 -7.85 18.55
N ILE A 147 16.04 -6.72 17.83
CA ILE A 147 14.90 -5.82 17.63
C ILE A 147 13.73 -6.57 16.96
N HIS A 148 14.02 -7.41 15.96
CA HIS A 148 13.01 -8.24 15.32
C HIS A 148 12.34 -9.22 16.31
N GLY A 149 13.14 -9.89 17.15
CA GLY A 149 12.63 -10.79 18.19
C GLY A 149 11.77 -10.09 19.25
N GLU A 150 12.15 -8.89 19.67
CA GLU A 150 11.34 -8.05 20.56
C GLU A 150 10.01 -7.67 19.91
N GLY A 151 10.05 -7.24 18.64
CA GLY A 151 8.85 -6.95 17.86
C GLY A 151 7.91 -8.15 17.73
N LEU A 152 8.44 -9.36 17.51
CA LEU A 152 7.64 -10.59 17.49
C LEU A 152 6.95 -10.87 18.81
N THR A 153 7.66 -10.70 19.92
CA THR A 153 7.12 -10.90 21.27
C THR A 153 5.95 -9.95 21.53
N ILE A 154 6.10 -8.67 21.16
CA ILE A 154 5.04 -7.66 21.30
C ILE A 154 3.85 -7.99 20.40
N ALA A 155 4.10 -8.41 19.15
CA ALA A 155 3.03 -8.77 18.21
C ALA A 155 2.23 -9.99 18.71
N MET A 156 2.90 -11.02 19.22
CA MET A 156 2.26 -12.19 19.81
C MET A 156 1.42 -11.84 21.04
N ALA A 157 1.94 -10.98 21.93
CA ALA A 157 1.19 -10.49 23.08
C ALA A 157 -0.07 -9.74 22.66
N SER A 158 0.04 -8.89 21.63
CA SER A 158 -1.09 -8.13 21.07
C SER A 158 -2.16 -9.03 20.45
N TRP A 159 -1.75 -10.06 19.70
CA TRP A 159 -2.66 -11.08 19.16
C TRP A 159 -3.36 -11.88 20.25
N SER A 160 -2.62 -12.29 21.27
CA SER A 160 -3.19 -13.00 22.43
C SER A 160 -4.25 -12.14 23.13
N ALA A 161 -3.96 -10.86 23.37
CA ALA A 161 -4.91 -9.92 23.98
C ALA A 161 -6.18 -9.76 23.13
N LEU A 162 -6.05 -9.68 21.79
CA LEU A 162 -7.20 -9.59 20.89
C LEU A 162 -8.08 -10.85 20.94
N ILE A 163 -7.47 -12.03 20.89
CA ILE A 163 -8.20 -13.31 20.98
C ILE A 163 -8.91 -13.41 22.33
N GLN A 164 -8.24 -13.02 23.42
CA GLN A 164 -8.86 -12.98 24.75
C GLN A 164 -10.05 -12.04 24.81
N ALA A 165 -9.95 -10.83 24.23
CA ALA A 165 -11.06 -9.89 24.17
C ALA A 165 -12.27 -10.46 23.41
N ILE A 166 -12.02 -11.14 22.28
CA ILE A 166 -13.06 -11.83 21.50
C ILE A 166 -13.70 -12.95 22.32
N ALA A 167 -12.89 -13.78 22.98
CA ALA A 167 -13.39 -14.87 23.82
C ALA A 167 -14.27 -14.36 24.97
N GLN A 168 -13.85 -13.27 25.64
CA GLN A 168 -14.62 -12.63 26.70
C GLN A 168 -15.95 -12.05 26.17
N MET A 169 -15.93 -11.42 24.99
CA MET A 169 -17.15 -10.89 24.37
C MET A 169 -18.14 -12.02 24.05
N ILE A 170 -17.68 -13.13 23.47
CA ILE A 170 -18.51 -14.31 23.19
C ILE A 170 -19.06 -14.90 24.48
N ALA A 171 -18.22 -15.07 25.51
CA ALA A 171 -18.64 -15.59 26.81
C ALA A 171 -19.69 -14.70 27.48
N SER A 172 -19.56 -13.38 27.40
CA SER A 172 -20.53 -12.43 27.94
C SER A 172 -21.88 -12.49 27.22
N VAL A 173 -21.87 -12.60 25.89
CA VAL A 173 -23.09 -12.70 25.08
C VAL A 173 -23.79 -14.04 25.28
N MET A 174 -23.04 -15.15 25.34
CA MET A 174 -23.59 -16.48 25.57
C MET A 174 -24.04 -16.69 27.03
N GLY A 175 -23.31 -16.10 27.99
CA GLY A 175 -23.66 -16.14 29.42
C GLY A 175 -24.93 -15.37 29.77
N LYS A 176 -25.30 -14.35 28.98
CA LYS A 176 -26.57 -13.61 29.13
C LYS A 176 -27.82 -14.35 28.60
N ARG A 177 -27.65 -15.50 27.93
CA ARG A 177 -28.75 -16.29 27.34
C ARG A 177 -29.20 -17.49 28.18
N ARG A 178 -28.70 -17.62 29.42
CA ARG A 178 -29.19 -18.56 30.45
C ARG A 178 -29.76 -17.76 31.61
#